data_AF-A0A955BNY7-F1
#
_entry.id   AF-A0A955BNY7-F1
#
_cell.length_a   1.000
_cell.length_b   1.000
_cell.length_c   1.000
_cell.angle_alpha   90.00
_cell.angle_beta   90.00
_cell.angle_gamma   90.00
#
_symmetry.space_group_name_H-M   'P 1'
#
loop_
_entity.id
_entity.type
_entity.pdbx_description
1 polymer ?
#
loop_
_entity_poly.entity_id
_entity_poly.type
_entity_poly.pdbx_seq_one_letter_code
_entity_poly.pdbx_strand_id
1 'polypeptide(L)'
;AFWSVTVYNQDGFFTPNKLNAYSFNSVTAKQNDDRTVTIHFGGDPQASNYLPITNGWNYIVRCYLPGWQIIEGNWTPPEPQLIE
;
A
#
# COMPACT_ATOMS: atom_id res chain seq x y z
N ALA A 1 9.63 -7.96 -12.66
CA ALA A 1 9.61 -6.91 -11.61
C ALA A 1 8.30 -7.02 -10.85
N PHE A 2 8.27 -6.64 -9.58
CA PHE A 2 7.12 -6.73 -8.69
C PHE A 2 7.20 -5.62 -7.65
N TRP A 3 6.06 -5.15 -7.11
CA TRP A 3 6.03 -4.22 -5.99
C TRP A 3 4.96 -4.61 -4.99
N SER A 4 5.12 -4.22 -3.72
CA SER A 4 4.10 -4.36 -2.69
C SER A 4 3.99 -3.12 -1.81
N VAL A 5 2.78 -2.88 -1.28
CA VAL A 5 2.46 -1.90 -0.24
C VAL A 5 1.93 -2.66 0.95
N THR A 6 2.52 -2.49 2.12
CA THR A 6 2.21 -3.29 3.31
C THR A 6 2.03 -2.40 4.54
N VAL A 7 0.96 -2.61 5.31
CA VAL A 7 0.65 -1.85 6.53
C VAL A 7 1.19 -2.58 7.78
N TYR A 8 1.72 -1.78 8.70
CA TYR A 8 2.17 -2.22 10.02
C TYR A 8 1.56 -1.32 11.08
N ASN A 9 1.40 -1.84 12.31
CA ASN A 9 1.07 -1.02 13.46
C ASN A 9 2.26 -0.14 13.90
N GLN A 10 2.04 0.67 14.93
CA GLN A 10 3.07 1.55 15.51
C GLN A 10 4.36 0.82 15.91
N ASP A 11 4.27 -0.47 16.25
CA ASP A 11 5.40 -1.30 16.69
C ASP A 11 6.10 -2.02 15.52
N GLY A 12 5.63 -1.82 14.29
CA GLY A 12 6.21 -2.43 13.08
C GLY A 12 5.72 -3.86 12.79
N PHE A 13 4.58 -4.29 13.37
CA PHE A 13 4.01 -5.62 13.17
C PHE A 13 2.67 -5.61 12.44
N PHE A 14 2.28 -6.76 11.87
CA PHE A 14 0.91 -6.96 11.41
C PHE A 14 -0.04 -7.02 12.58
N THR A 15 -1.18 -6.36 12.45
CA THR A 15 -2.28 -6.48 13.41
C THR A 15 -3.40 -7.32 12.80
N PRO A 16 -3.72 -8.49 13.38
CA PRO A 16 -4.82 -9.33 12.90
C PRO A 16 -6.11 -8.52 12.72
N ASN A 17 -6.77 -8.73 11.59
CA ASN A 17 -8.03 -8.07 11.26
C ASN A 17 -8.99 -9.06 10.60
N LYS A 18 -10.29 -8.71 10.60
CA LYS A 18 -11.36 -9.58 10.09
C LYS A 18 -11.24 -9.92 8.60
N LEU A 19 -10.51 -9.11 7.84
CA LEU A 19 -10.30 -9.29 6.40
C LEU A 19 -9.07 -10.14 6.09
N ASN A 20 -8.23 -10.44 7.09
CA ASN A 20 -6.90 -11.01 6.91
C ASN A 20 -6.07 -10.28 5.83
N ALA A 21 -6.24 -8.96 5.74
CA ALA A 21 -5.64 -8.10 4.73
C ALA A 21 -4.53 -7.24 5.35
N TYR A 22 -3.33 -7.29 4.77
CA TYR A 22 -2.15 -6.58 5.27
C TYR A 22 -1.34 -5.89 4.17
N SER A 23 -1.54 -6.30 2.91
CA SER A 23 -0.77 -5.80 1.79
C SER A 23 -1.52 -5.93 0.47
N PHE A 24 -1.24 -5.03 -0.45
CA PHE A 24 -1.51 -5.19 -1.88
C PHE A 24 -0.22 -5.16 -2.67
N ASN A 25 -0.27 -5.70 -3.88
CA ASN A 25 0.90 -5.77 -4.74
C ASN A 25 0.51 -5.70 -6.22
N SER A 26 1.51 -5.68 -7.10
CA SER A 26 1.31 -5.58 -8.55
C SER A 26 0.53 -6.73 -9.20
N VAL A 27 0.22 -7.80 -8.46
CA VAL A 27 -0.55 -8.96 -8.93
C VAL A 27 -1.96 -8.98 -8.33
N THR A 28 -2.11 -8.62 -7.06
CA THR A 28 -3.39 -8.73 -6.33
C THR A 28 -4.18 -7.43 -6.26
N ALA A 29 -3.55 -6.28 -6.51
CA ALA A 29 -4.26 -5.00 -6.51
C ALA A 29 -5.18 -4.88 -7.73
N LYS A 30 -6.39 -4.38 -7.50
CA LYS A 30 -7.29 -3.96 -8.56
C LYS A 30 -6.76 -2.68 -9.19
N GLN A 31 -6.61 -2.67 -10.52
CA GLN A 31 -6.20 -1.51 -11.30
C GLN A 31 -7.39 -0.61 -11.63
N ASN A 32 -7.11 0.69 -11.72
CA ASN A 32 -7.99 1.69 -12.31
C ASN A 32 -7.99 1.56 -13.85
N ASP A 33 -8.91 2.24 -14.53
CA ASP A 33 -9.01 2.21 -16.00
C ASP A 33 -7.76 2.75 -16.71
N ASP A 34 -7.04 3.68 -16.06
CA ASP A 34 -5.77 4.25 -16.52
C ASP A 34 -4.54 3.39 -16.15
N ARG A 35 -4.76 2.18 -15.61
CA ARG A 35 -3.75 1.22 -15.12
C ARG A 35 -2.98 1.66 -13.88
N THR A 36 -3.34 2.78 -13.26
CA THR A 36 -2.84 3.11 -11.92
C THR A 36 -3.48 2.21 -10.87
N VAL A 37 -2.95 2.26 -9.65
CA VAL A 37 -3.52 1.56 -8.49
C VAL A 37 -3.71 2.56 -7.36
N THR A 38 -4.92 2.62 -6.84
CA THR A 38 -5.24 3.35 -5.61
C THR A 38 -5.29 2.37 -4.44
N ILE A 39 -4.57 2.65 -3.34
CA ILE A 39 -4.64 1.89 -2.09
C ILE A 39 -5.40 2.73 -1.07
N HIS A 40 -6.42 2.15 -0.43
CA HIS A 40 -7.21 2.83 0.59
C HIS A 40 -6.75 2.39 1.97
N PHE A 41 -6.19 3.31 2.75
CA PHE A 41 -5.76 3.08 4.12
C PHE A 41 -6.87 3.52 5.08
N GLY A 42 -7.61 2.57 5.65
CA GLY A 42 -8.82 2.90 6.41
C GLY A 42 -9.90 3.59 5.56
N GLY A 43 -10.84 4.26 6.22
CA GLY A 43 -12.02 4.84 5.57
C GLY A 43 -13.07 3.78 5.24
N ASP A 44 -13.64 3.84 4.03
CA ASP A 44 -14.70 2.93 3.56
C ASP A 44 -14.17 1.50 3.33
N PRO A 45 -14.65 0.50 4.09
CA PRO A 45 -14.24 -0.90 3.92
C PRO A 45 -14.71 -1.54 2.60
N GLN A 46 -15.61 -0.90 1.86
CA GLN A 46 -16.05 -1.35 0.53
C GLN A 46 -15.18 -0.83 -0.61
N ALA A 47 -14.25 0.09 -0.33
CA ALA A 47 -13.32 0.59 -1.33
C ALA A 47 -12.42 -0.54 -1.86
N SER A 48 -12.04 -0.45 -3.15
CA SER A 48 -11.06 -1.36 -3.71
C SER A 48 -9.71 -1.20 -3.03
N ASN A 49 -8.94 -2.29 -2.93
CA ASN A 49 -7.60 -2.28 -2.33
C ASN A 49 -7.58 -1.67 -0.91
N TYR A 50 -8.64 -1.92 -0.13
CA TYR A 50 -8.77 -1.46 1.24
C TYR A 50 -7.85 -2.23 2.19
N LEU A 51 -7.03 -1.50 2.94
CA LEU A 51 -6.20 -1.99 4.03
C LEU A 51 -6.69 -1.40 5.35
N PRO A 52 -7.12 -2.26 6.31
CA PRO A 52 -7.36 -1.81 7.68
C PRO A 52 -6.09 -1.21 8.27
N ILE A 53 -6.25 -0.07 8.94
CA ILE A 53 -5.18 0.61 9.68
C ILE A 53 -5.46 0.62 11.18
N THR A 54 -4.42 0.86 11.96
CA THR A 54 -4.48 1.00 13.42
C THR A 54 -3.96 2.38 13.84
N ASN A 55 -4.19 2.80 15.08
CA ASN A 55 -3.61 4.04 15.57
C ASN A 55 -2.08 3.96 15.52
N GLY A 56 -1.43 5.01 15.02
CA GLY A 56 0.03 5.08 14.87
C GLY A 56 0.59 4.14 13.78
N TRP A 57 -0.23 3.64 12.87
CA TRP A 57 0.22 2.79 11.77
C TRP A 57 1.29 3.44 10.89
N ASN A 58 2.03 2.59 10.19
CA ASN A 58 2.93 2.97 9.11
C ASN A 58 2.81 1.98 7.95
N TYR A 59 3.46 2.27 6.84
CA TYR A 59 3.48 1.39 5.68
C TYR A 59 4.84 1.38 5.01
N ILE A 60 5.11 0.32 4.25
CA ILE A 60 6.32 0.17 3.45
C ILE A 60 5.92 -0.15 2.02
N VAL A 61 6.50 0.59 1.07
CA VAL A 61 6.52 0.25 -0.35
C VAL A 61 7.81 -0.52 -0.64
N ARG A 62 7.70 -1.74 -1.18
CA ARG A 62 8.85 -2.54 -1.59
C ARG A 62 8.82 -2.74 -3.10
N CYS A 63 9.96 -2.55 -3.75
CA CYS A 63 10.14 -2.83 -5.17
C CYS A 63 11.16 -3.96 -5.35
N TYR A 64 10.78 -4.97 -6.13
CA TYR A 64 11.57 -6.16 -6.40
C TYR A 64 11.99 -6.15 -7.87
N LEU A 65 13.30 -6.11 -8.09
CA LEU A 65 13.91 -5.74 -9.37
C LEU A 65 13.45 -4.34 -9.85
N PRO A 66 13.68 -3.28 -9.04
CA PRO A 66 13.36 -1.91 -9.43
C PRO A 66 14.22 -1.43 -10.60
N GLY A 67 13.69 -0.50 -11.40
CA GLY A 67 14.48 0.23 -12.39
C GLY A 67 15.40 1.28 -11.76
N TRP A 68 16.36 1.79 -12.54
CA TRP A 68 17.39 2.74 -12.07
C TRP A 68 16.83 4.01 -11.43
N GLN A 69 15.70 4.54 -11.91
CA GLN A 69 15.08 5.74 -11.32
C GLN A 69 14.74 5.56 -9.84
N ILE A 70 14.35 4.36 -9.42
CA ILE A 70 14.05 4.05 -8.02
C ILE A 70 15.35 3.86 -7.23
N ILE A 71 16.33 3.16 -7.82
CA ILE A 71 17.63 2.86 -7.18
C ILE A 71 18.40 4.16 -6.88
N GLU A 72 18.40 5.10 -7.82
CA GLU A 72 19.08 6.39 -7.69
C GLU A 72 18.27 7.41 -6.87
N GLY A 73 17.04 7.07 -6.46
CA GLY A 73 16.16 8.00 -5.74
C GLY A 73 15.53 9.10 -6.60
N ASN A 74 15.65 9.00 -7.93
CA ASN A 74 15.03 9.91 -8.89
C ASN A 74 13.50 9.75 -9.00
N TRP A 75 12.96 8.69 -8.40
CA TRP A 75 11.54 8.47 -8.22
C TRP A 75 11.26 7.97 -6.81
N THR A 76 10.22 8.54 -6.20
CA THR A 76 9.66 8.07 -4.92
C THR A 76 8.18 7.74 -5.11
N PRO A 77 7.63 6.78 -4.35
CA PRO A 77 6.20 6.52 -4.39
C PRO A 77 5.41 7.77 -3.95
N PRO A 78 4.17 7.94 -4.46
CA PRO A 78 3.32 9.05 -4.05
C PRO A 78 3.00 8.96 -2.55
N GLU A 79 2.88 10.11 -1.90
CA GLU A 79 2.48 10.21 -0.51
C GLU A 79 0.96 9.98 -0.36
N PRO A 80 0.52 9.22 0.66
CA PRO A 80 -0.89 9.08 1.00
C PRO A 80 -1.53 10.44 1.26
N GLN A 81 -2.70 10.65 0.67
CA GLN A 81 -3.49 11.86 0.89
C GLN A 81 -4.59 11.55 1.91
N LEU A 82 -4.81 12.47 2.85
CA LEU A 82 -5.98 12.43 3.70
C LEU A 82 -7.22 12.70 2.83
N ILE A 83 -8.22 11.83 2.95
CA ILE A 83 -9.52 12.03 2.32
C ILE A 83 -10.46 12.50 3.44
N GLU A 84 -11.09 13.65 3.23
CA GLU A 84 -12.13 14.21 4.11
C GLU A 84 -13.45 13.45 4.01
#